data_AF-A0A531JPL5-F1
#
_entry.id   AF-A0A531JPL5-F1
#
_cell.length_a   1.000
_cell.length_b   1.000
_cell.length_c   1.000
_cell.angle_alpha   90.00
_cell.angle_beta   90.00
_cell.angle_gamma   90.00
#
_symmetry.space_group_name_H-M   'P 1'
#
loop_
_entity.id
_entity.type
_entity.pdbx_description
1 polymer ?
#
loop_
_entity_poly.entity_id
_entity_poly.type
_entity_poly.pdbx_seq_one_letter_code
_entity_poly.pdbx_strand_id
1 'polypeptide(L)' 'EFICAPGPLRNGGEAEAAHAPELEAAIHVALANRGVLIAPFHNMMLISPATTAAQVNRLITAFATVAARLAA' A
#
# COMPACT_ATOMS: atom_id res chain seq x y z
N GLU A 1 -3.18 -1.96 -4.52
CA GLU A 1 -4.66 -2.04 -4.53
C GLU A 1 -5.27 -1.92 -3.14
N PHE A 2 -5.93 -0.80 -2.88
CA PHE A 2 -6.86 -0.66 -1.75
C PHE A 2 -8.28 -0.83 -2.25
N ILE A 3 -8.94 -1.90 -1.82
CA ILE A 3 -10.32 -2.21 -2.17
C ILE A 3 -11.19 -2.07 -0.92
N CYS A 4 -12.20 -1.21 -0.99
CA CYS A 4 -13.05 -0.90 0.16
C CYS A 4 -14.51 -1.25 -0.17
N ALA A 5 -15.00 -2.37 0.36
CA ALA A 5 -16.36 -2.83 0.19
C ALA A 5 -16.91 -3.47 1.47
N PRO A 6 -18.23 -3.42 1.72
CA PRO A 6 -18.85 -4.00 2.92
C PRO A 6 -18.85 -5.54 2.92
N GLY A 7 -18.48 -6.19 1.81
CA GLY A 7 -18.45 -7.64 1.68
C GLY A 7 -17.64 -8.12 0.47
N PRO A 8 -17.59 -9.44 0.23
CA PRO A 8 -16.84 -10.02 -0.87
C PRO A 8 -17.36 -9.58 -2.24
N LEU A 9 -16.44 -9.29 -3.14
CA LEU A 9 -16.74 -8.91 -4.52
C LEU A 9 -16.75 -10.16 -5.42
N ARG A 10 -17.59 -10.15 -6.45
CA ARG A 10 -17.90 -11.33 -7.28
C ARG A 10 -17.15 -11.34 -8.60
N ASN A 11 -16.63 -10.20 -9.05
CA ASN A 11 -15.95 -10.05 -10.33
C ASN A 11 -15.01 -8.84 -10.34
N GLY A 12 -14.22 -8.72 -11.41
CA GLY A 12 -13.25 -7.63 -11.57
C GLY A 12 -13.88 -6.24 -11.73
N GLY A 13 -15.07 -6.13 -12.32
CA GLY A 13 -15.76 -4.84 -12.45
C GLY A 13 -16.20 -4.28 -11.10
N GLU A 14 -16.66 -5.15 -10.20
CA GLU A 14 -16.95 -4.79 -8.81
C GLU A 14 -15.67 -4.40 -8.04
N ALA A 15 -14.55 -5.09 -8.29
CA ALA A 15 -13.25 -4.74 -7.69
C ALA A 15 -12.77 -3.36 -8.14
N GLU A 16 -12.82 -3.08 -9.45
CA GLU A 16 -12.47 -1.78 -10.01
C GLU A 16 -13.35 -0.67 -9.43
N ALA A 17 -14.67 -0.88 -9.34
CA ALA A 17 -15.58 0.10 -8.76
C ALA A 17 -15.34 0.36 -7.26
N ALA A 18 -14.80 -0.62 -6.54
CA ALA A 18 -14.46 -0.52 -5.11
C ALA A 18 -13.00 -0.10 -4.86
N HIS A 19 -12.21 0.14 -5.92
CA HIS A 19 -10.83 0.58 -5.82
C HIS A 19 -10.75 2.03 -5.34
N ALA A 20 -9.78 2.30 -4.45
CA ALA A 20 -9.48 3.64 -3.94
C ALA A 20 -8.15 4.16 -4.52
N PRO A 21 -8.10 4.62 -5.79
CA PRO A 21 -6.86 4.99 -6.46
C PRO A 21 -6.17 6.21 -5.85
N GLU A 22 -6.93 7.18 -5.34
CA GLU A 22 -6.35 8.37 -4.69
C GLU A 22 -5.65 8.03 -3.37
N LEU A 23 -6.24 7.12 -2.57
CA LEU A 23 -5.63 6.60 -1.35
C LEU A 23 -4.33 5.85 -1.68
N GLU A 24 -4.36 5.03 -2.72
CA GLU A 24 -3.19 4.31 -3.20
C GLU A 24 -2.07 5.26 -3.64
N ALA A 25 -2.39 6.29 -4.44
CA ALA A 25 -1.41 7.29 -4.87
C ALA A 25 -0.81 8.07 -3.68
N ALA A 26 -1.63 8.49 -2.72
CA ALA A 26 -1.19 9.21 -1.54
C ALA A 26 -0.20 8.38 -0.70
N ILE A 27 -0.49 7.09 -0.50
CA ILE A 27 0.40 6.18 0.23
C ILE A 27 1.72 6.00 -0.52
N HIS A 28 1.69 5.75 -1.84
CA HIS A 28 2.90 5.56 -2.63
C HIS A 28 3.83 6.78 -2.61
N VAL A 29 3.28 7.99 -2.81
CA VAL A 29 4.07 9.23 -2.74
C VAL A 29 4.64 9.42 -1.33
N ALA A 30 3.86 9.14 -0.28
CA ALA A 30 4.32 9.26 1.09
C ALA A 30 5.43 8.26 1.45
N LEU A 31 5.37 7.03 0.92
CA LEU A 31 6.43 6.02 1.08
C LEU A 31 7.71 6.41 0.32
N ALA A 32 7.56 6.90 -0.93
CA ALA A 32 8.69 7.36 -1.74
C ALA A 32 9.46 8.49 -1.04
N ASN A 33 8.74 9.46 -0.46
CA ASN A 33 9.32 10.54 0.35
C ASN A 33 10.03 10.05 1.64
N ARG A 34 9.87 8.77 2.01
CA ARG A 34 10.52 8.12 3.17
C ARG A 34 11.57 7.09 2.75
N GLY A 35 11.94 7.09 1.47
CA GLY A 35 12.96 6.19 0.92
C GLY A 35 12.50 4.74 0.77
N VAL A 36 11.19 4.53 0.58
CA VAL A 36 10.60 3.20 0.34
C VAL A 36 9.88 3.23 -1.00
N LEU A 37 10.28 2.35 -1.91
CA LEU A 37 9.64 2.17 -3.21
C LEU A 37 8.98 0.80 -3.25
N ILE A 38 7.70 0.78 -3.58
CA ILE A 38 6.91 -0.42 -3.88
C ILE A 38 6.24 -0.23 -5.24
N ALA A 39 5.83 -1.32 -5.88
CA ALA A 39 5.14 -1.24 -7.16
C ALA A 39 3.82 -0.46 -7.00
N PRO A 40 3.51 0.53 -7.86
CA PRO A 40 2.43 1.50 -7.67
C PRO A 40 1.01 0.94 -7.86
N PHE A 41 0.89 -0.38 -7.91
CA PHE A 41 -0.34 -1.12 -8.14
C PHE A 41 -0.52 -2.22 -7.09
N HIS A 42 0.40 -2.41 -6.14
CA HIS A 42 0.29 -3.44 -5.11
C HIS A 42 0.60 -2.90 -3.72
N ASN A 43 -0.13 -3.38 -2.72
CA ASN A 43 0.15 -3.12 -1.30
C ASN A 43 0.92 -4.27 -0.64
N MET A 44 1.73 -4.96 -1.44
CA MET A 44 2.56 -6.09 -1.01
C MET A 44 3.95 -5.96 -1.65
N MET A 45 4.92 -6.66 -1.08
CA MET A 45 6.26 -6.72 -1.62
C MET A 45 6.76 -8.16 -1.63
N LEU A 46 7.07 -8.67 -2.83
CA LEU A 46 7.93 -9.83 -2.96
C LEU A 46 9.39 -9.36 -2.82
N ILE A 47 10.16 -10.01 -1.95
CA ILE A 47 11.50 -9.54 -1.57
C ILE A 47 12.60 -10.37 -2.22
N SER A 48 13.73 -9.73 -2.53
CA SER A 48 14.97 -10.38 -2.96
C SER A 48 15.68 -11.03 -1.76
N PRO A 49 16.47 -12.11 -1.94
CA PRO A 49 17.36 -12.64 -0.91
C PRO A 49 18.34 -11.60 -0.33
N ALA A 50 18.64 -10.51 -1.06
CA ALA A 50 19.47 -9.41 -0.57
C ALA A 50 18.73 -8.46 0.39
N THR A 51 17.41 -8.60 0.54
CA THR A 51 16.60 -7.72 1.39
C THR A 51 16.86 -8.04 2.86
N THR A 52 17.18 -7.01 3.64
CA THR A 52 17.46 -7.15 5.07
C THR A 52 16.22 -6.89 5.92
N ALA A 53 16.20 -7.44 7.14
CA ALA A 53 15.14 -7.17 8.11
C ALA A 53 14.98 -5.67 8.42
N ALA A 54 16.08 -4.91 8.40
CA ALA A 54 16.05 -3.46 8.59
C ALA A 54 15.28 -2.72 7.47
N GLN A 55 15.41 -3.17 6.22
CA GLN A 55 14.65 -2.61 5.10
C GLN A 55 13.15 -2.96 5.19
N VAL A 56 12.82 -4.18 5.61
CA VAL A 56 11.43 -4.58 5.89
C VAL A 56 10.83 -3.72 7.01
N ASN A 57 11.57 -3.53 8.11
CA ASN A 57 11.11 -2.68 9.23
C ASN A 57 10.92 -1.21 8.82
N ARG A 58 11.74 -0.69 7.89
CA ARG A 58 11.56 0.66 7.34
C ARG A 58 10.24 0.80 6.61
N LEU A 59 9.87 -0.17 5.77
CA LEU A 59 8.57 -0.20 5.09
C LEU A 59 7.43 -0.23 6.10
N ILE A 60 7.46 -1.16 7.06
CA ILE A 60 6.41 -1.30 8.09
C ILE A 60 6.23 0.01 8.87
N THR A 61 7.32 0.60 9.33
CA THR A 61 7.29 1.84 10.12
C THR A 61 6.77 3.03 9.30
N ALA A 62 7.23 3.16 8.05
CA ALA A 62 6.79 4.23 7.15
C ALA A 62 5.30 4.10 6.84
N PHE A 63 4.84 2.88 6.51
CA PHE A 63 3.44 2.60 6.23
C PHE A 63 2.55 2.89 7.43
N ALA A 64 2.89 2.38 8.61
CA ALA A 64 2.14 2.63 9.85
C ALA A 64 2.02 4.14 10.15
N THR A 65 3.10 4.89 9.96
CA THR A 65 3.11 6.35 10.16
C THR A 65 2.17 7.06 9.18
N VAL A 66 2.15 6.65 7.92
CA VAL A 66 1.28 7.25 6.88
C VAL A 66 -0.17 6.88 7.13
N ALA A 67 -0.47 5.60 7.40
CA ALA A 67 -1.81 5.12 7.71
C ALA A 67 -2.41 5.83 8.92
N ALA A 68 -1.65 6.00 10.01
CA ALA A 68 -2.10 6.73 11.19
C ALA A 68 -2.45 8.20 10.89
N ARG A 69 -1.77 8.83 9.93
CA ARG A 69 -2.09 10.21 9.50
C ARG A 69 -3.33 10.30 8.62
N LEU A 70 -3.58 9.29 7.79
CA LEU A 70 -4.73 9.28 6.88
C LEU A 70 -6.03 8.85 7.56
N ALA A 71 -5.93 8.12 8.67
CA ALA A 71 -7.07 7.66 9.46
C ALA A 71 -7.50 8.62 10.58
N ALA A 72 -6.76 9.72 10.80
CA ALA A 72 -7.07 10.76 11.79
C ALA A 72 -8.07 11.77 11.22
#